data_AF-A0A661YK92-F1
#
_entry.id   AF-A0A661YK92-F1
#
_cell.length_a   1.000
_cell.length_b   1.000
_cell.length_c   1.000
_cell.angle_alpha   90.00
_cell.angle_beta   90.00
_cell.angle_gamma   90.00
#
_symmetry.space_group_name_H-M   'P 1'
#
loop_
_entity.id
_entity.type
_entity.pdbx_description
1 polymer ?
#
loop_
_entity_poly.entity_id
_entity_poly.type
_entity_poly.pdbx_seq_one_letter_code
_entity_poly.pdbx_strand_id
1 'polypeptide(L)'
;MKTKLLILISITFLFTTSLQAQTSEFWGMTSRGGAHNAGCIFKTDTTGQNQSVVYSWFKYDGNTPTYTRLCEAANGKLYGMTQSGGIMNYGVLFEFDPATNAYTVKVLFDKTNNGRVPYSSLIETADGKLYGMTRFGGTNDHGVIFSYETGSGVLTKLFEFDGTNGSRPSGSLVQAANGKMYGLTDEGGISNLGVLFEFDPATTTFTKKLDFDGANNGEH
;
A
#
# COMPACT_ATOMS: atom_id res chain seq x y z
N MET A 1 12.04 -22.57 -80.95
CA MET A 1 11.47 -22.86 -79.61
C MET A 1 12.13 -21.93 -78.61
N LYS A 2 11.38 -21.00 -78.00
CA LYS A 2 11.89 -20.03 -77.02
C LYS A 2 11.54 -20.52 -75.61
N THR A 3 12.53 -20.93 -74.83
CA THR A 3 12.35 -21.38 -73.44
C THR A 3 12.38 -20.15 -72.53
N LYS A 4 11.28 -19.85 -71.83
CA LYS A 4 11.21 -18.78 -70.83
C LYS A 4 11.76 -19.30 -69.50
N LEU A 5 12.76 -18.61 -68.97
CA LEU A 5 13.32 -18.82 -67.62
C LEU A 5 12.44 -18.07 -66.61
N LEU A 6 11.77 -18.78 -65.69
CA LEU A 6 11.11 -18.18 -64.54
C LEU A 6 12.12 -18.05 -63.39
N ILE A 7 12.39 -16.82 -62.95
CA ILE A 7 13.14 -16.53 -61.72
C ILE A 7 12.12 -16.39 -60.60
N LEU A 8 12.15 -17.31 -59.63
CA LEU A 8 11.35 -17.24 -58.42
C LEU A 8 12.09 -16.35 -57.40
N ILE A 9 11.58 -15.15 -57.15
CA ILE A 9 12.10 -14.27 -56.10
C ILE A 9 11.33 -14.61 -54.82
N SER A 10 11.96 -15.32 -53.88
CA SER A 10 11.41 -15.50 -52.53
C SER A 10 11.64 -14.24 -51.71
N ILE A 11 10.56 -13.50 -51.43
CA ILE A 11 10.59 -12.37 -50.50
C ILE A 11 10.46 -12.94 -49.08
N THR A 12 11.57 -13.05 -48.38
CA THR A 12 11.58 -13.43 -46.96
C THR A 12 11.27 -12.18 -46.13
N PHE A 13 10.04 -12.07 -45.62
CA PHE A 13 9.70 -11.09 -44.58
C PHE A 13 10.31 -11.55 -43.25
N LEU A 14 11.41 -10.93 -42.82
CA LEU A 14 11.86 -11.03 -41.42
C LEU A 14 10.94 -10.18 -40.54
N PHE A 15 10.00 -10.81 -39.85
CA PHE A 15 9.37 -10.20 -38.68
C PHE A 15 10.37 -10.26 -37.53
N THR A 16 11.06 -9.17 -37.24
CA THR A 16 11.77 -9.03 -35.96
C THR A 16 10.73 -8.76 -34.88
N THR A 17 10.20 -9.80 -34.26
CA THR A 17 9.55 -9.64 -32.96
C THR A 17 10.65 -9.27 -31.98
N SER A 18 10.80 -7.99 -31.66
CA SER A 18 11.53 -7.61 -30.47
C SER A 18 10.75 -8.17 -29.29
N LEU A 19 11.23 -9.27 -28.71
CA LEU A 19 10.92 -9.57 -27.32
C LEU A 19 11.46 -8.37 -26.53
N GLN A 20 10.62 -7.40 -26.18
CA GLN A 20 10.94 -6.58 -25.03
C GLN A 20 10.91 -7.55 -23.85
N ALA A 21 12.08 -8.04 -23.45
CA ALA A 21 12.25 -8.51 -22.09
C ALA A 21 11.73 -7.37 -21.20
N GLN A 22 10.70 -7.65 -20.42
CA GLN A 22 10.15 -6.70 -19.47
C GLN A 22 11.30 -6.31 -18.55
N THR A 23 11.88 -5.13 -18.76
CA THR A 23 12.89 -4.59 -17.85
C THR A 23 12.23 -4.50 -16.49
N SER A 24 12.77 -5.18 -15.49
CA SER A 24 12.23 -5.10 -14.13
C SER A 24 12.28 -3.65 -13.66
N GLU A 25 11.11 -3.07 -13.41
CA GLU A 25 10.97 -1.72 -12.89
C GLU A 25 10.75 -1.78 -11.38
N PHE A 26 11.48 -0.94 -10.64
CA PHE A 26 11.25 -0.70 -9.23
C PHE A 26 10.39 0.54 -9.05
N TRP A 27 9.33 0.43 -8.27
CA TRP A 27 8.41 1.51 -7.96
C TRP A 27 8.58 1.94 -6.51
N GLY A 28 8.48 3.25 -6.26
CA GLY A 28 8.63 3.80 -4.93
C GLY A 28 7.87 5.10 -4.73
N MET A 29 7.81 5.51 -3.46
CA MET A 29 7.25 6.80 -3.06
C MET A 29 8.29 7.60 -2.29
N THR A 30 8.20 8.92 -2.40
CA THR A 30 8.90 9.85 -1.51
C THR A 30 7.89 10.62 -0.67
N SER A 31 8.25 10.93 0.59
CA SER A 31 7.40 11.73 1.48
C SER A 31 7.51 13.25 1.22
N ARG A 32 8.54 13.67 0.48
CA ARG A 32 8.80 15.06 0.05
C ARG A 32 9.35 15.08 -1.38
N GLY A 33 9.44 16.27 -1.98
CA GLY A 33 9.80 16.42 -3.39
C GLY A 33 8.59 16.30 -4.33
N GLY A 34 8.84 16.10 -5.62
CA GLY A 34 7.83 16.25 -6.66
C GLY A 34 7.49 17.72 -6.95
N ALA A 35 6.56 17.96 -7.88
CA ALA A 35 6.23 19.31 -8.37
C ALA A 35 5.70 20.28 -7.29
N HIS A 36 5.20 19.73 -6.17
CA HIS A 36 4.58 20.49 -5.08
C HIS A 36 5.22 20.27 -3.72
N ASN A 37 6.38 19.59 -3.67
CA ASN A 37 7.07 19.17 -2.45
C ASN A 37 6.21 18.30 -1.50
N ALA A 38 5.18 17.65 -2.05
CA ALA A 38 4.18 16.85 -1.34
C ALA A 38 4.48 15.34 -1.40
N GLY A 39 5.61 14.95 -2.01
CA GLY A 39 5.94 13.58 -2.34
C GLY A 39 5.63 13.23 -3.80
N CYS A 40 6.19 12.13 -4.28
CA CYS A 40 5.91 11.60 -5.61
C CYS A 40 5.92 10.07 -5.66
N ILE A 41 5.27 9.52 -6.68
CA ILE A 41 5.51 8.15 -7.15
C ILE A 41 6.60 8.23 -8.21
N PHE A 42 7.62 7.39 -8.08
CA PHE A 42 8.68 7.26 -9.06
C PHE A 42 8.86 5.80 -9.47
N LYS A 43 9.47 5.62 -10.63
CA LYS A 43 10.01 4.34 -11.08
C LYS A 43 11.50 4.46 -11.38
N THR A 44 12.22 3.35 -11.29
CA THR A 44 13.61 3.24 -11.73
C THR A 44 13.91 1.81 -12.18
N ASP A 45 15.05 1.61 -12.84
CA ASP A 45 15.51 0.27 -13.21
C ASP A 45 16.31 -0.38 -12.07
N THR A 46 16.77 -1.61 -12.29
CA THR A 46 17.55 -2.35 -11.29
C THR A 46 18.92 -1.73 -10.97
N THR A 47 19.38 -0.78 -11.77
CA THR A 47 20.65 -0.07 -11.57
C THR A 47 20.47 1.26 -10.85
N GLY A 48 19.23 1.73 -10.72
CA GLY A 48 18.88 3.03 -10.17
C GLY A 48 19.14 4.20 -11.12
N GLN A 49 19.70 3.98 -12.32
CA GLN A 49 20.16 5.05 -13.22
C GLN A 49 19.03 5.66 -14.06
N ASN A 50 17.93 4.92 -14.24
CA ASN A 50 16.79 5.36 -15.06
C ASN A 50 15.60 5.78 -14.18
N GLN A 51 15.86 6.63 -13.19
CA GLN A 51 14.80 7.14 -12.33
C GLN A 51 13.92 8.16 -13.06
N SER A 52 12.59 8.02 -12.93
CA SER A 52 11.62 9.00 -13.41
C SER A 52 10.49 9.18 -12.40
N VAL A 53 10.11 10.44 -12.15
CA VAL A 53 8.87 10.77 -11.43
C VAL A 53 7.70 10.62 -12.38
N VAL A 54 6.72 9.80 -12.00
CA VAL A 54 5.53 9.51 -12.82
C VAL A 54 4.27 10.21 -12.31
N TYR A 55 4.25 10.57 -11.03
CA TYR A 55 3.11 11.23 -10.40
C TYR A 55 3.58 12.07 -9.21
N SER A 56 3.05 13.28 -9.05
CA SER A 56 3.32 14.16 -7.91
C SER A 56 2.00 14.58 -7.28
N TRP A 57 1.86 14.34 -5.98
CA TRP A 57 0.66 14.68 -5.24
C TRP A 57 0.44 16.18 -5.11
N PHE A 58 -0.83 16.59 -4.98
CA PHE A 58 -1.21 17.97 -4.73
C PHE A 58 -2.51 18.11 -3.95
N LYS A 59 -2.43 18.79 -2.80
CA LYS A 59 -3.58 19.17 -1.96
C LYS A 59 -4.42 17.95 -1.53
N TYR A 60 -5.56 17.75 -2.20
CA TYR A 60 -6.65 16.87 -1.78
C TYR A 60 -6.50 15.44 -2.26
N ASP A 61 -5.75 15.18 -3.34
CA ASP A 61 -5.59 13.84 -3.91
C ASP A 61 -4.64 12.95 -3.09
N GLY A 62 -4.06 13.50 -2.02
CA GLY A 62 -3.10 12.86 -1.12
C GLY A 62 -1.89 13.78 -0.93
N ASN A 63 -1.10 13.56 0.12
CA ASN A 63 0.26 14.08 0.24
C ASN A 63 0.99 13.43 1.43
N THR A 64 2.32 13.56 1.41
CA THR A 64 3.21 13.16 2.50
C THR A 64 3.06 11.67 2.87
N PRO A 65 3.32 10.73 1.93
CA PRO A 65 3.31 9.30 2.24
C PRO A 65 4.53 8.91 3.09
N THR A 66 4.54 9.27 4.37
CA THR A 66 5.55 8.79 5.33
C THR A 66 5.14 7.42 5.87
N TYR A 67 6.10 6.60 6.31
CA TYR A 67 5.86 5.31 6.99
C TYR A 67 4.95 4.32 6.24
N THR A 68 4.87 4.46 4.92
CA THR A 68 4.03 3.64 4.04
C THR A 68 4.79 3.33 2.76
N ARG A 69 4.44 2.20 2.13
CA ARG A 69 5.04 1.69 0.91
C ARG A 69 3.94 1.33 -0.08
N LEU A 70 4.30 1.24 -1.36
CA LEU A 70 3.41 0.68 -2.36
C LEU A 70 3.23 -0.82 -2.11
N CYS A 71 1.99 -1.28 -2.20
CA CYS A 71 1.59 -2.68 -2.23
C CYS A 71 1.20 -3.02 -3.66
N GLU A 72 1.97 -3.88 -4.31
CA GLU A 72 1.54 -4.48 -5.57
C GLU A 72 0.47 -5.53 -5.26
N ALA A 73 -0.71 -5.41 -5.87
CA ALA A 73 -1.80 -6.37 -5.71
C ALA A 73 -1.86 -7.35 -6.88
N ALA A 74 -2.56 -8.48 -6.71
CA ALA A 74 -2.70 -9.53 -7.71
C ALA A 74 -3.34 -9.06 -9.04
N ASN A 75 -4.04 -7.92 -9.03
CA ASN A 75 -4.59 -7.29 -10.24
C ASN A 75 -3.56 -6.49 -11.06
N GLY A 76 -2.28 -6.47 -10.65
CA GLY A 76 -1.18 -5.78 -11.32
C GLY A 76 -1.17 -4.27 -11.12
N LYS A 77 -1.94 -3.74 -10.17
CA LYS A 77 -1.94 -2.32 -9.79
C LYS A 77 -1.18 -2.11 -8.48
N LEU A 78 -0.68 -0.90 -8.29
CA LEU A 78 0.00 -0.49 -7.07
C LEU A 78 -0.98 0.27 -6.19
N TYR A 79 -1.11 -0.15 -4.94
CA TYR A 79 -1.94 0.52 -3.95
C TYR A 79 -1.06 1.15 -2.88
N GLY A 80 -1.50 2.26 -2.34
CA GLY A 80 -0.78 2.94 -1.27
C GLY A 80 -1.69 3.85 -0.47
N MET A 81 -1.11 4.44 0.56
CA MET A 81 -1.81 5.39 1.40
C MET A 81 -1.00 6.67 1.56
N THR A 82 -1.69 7.78 1.80
CA THR A 82 -1.06 9.04 2.20
C THR A 82 -1.58 9.45 3.56
N GLN A 83 -0.71 10.06 4.37
CA GLN A 83 -1.05 10.47 5.74
C GLN A 83 -1.87 11.75 5.81
N SER A 84 -1.84 12.52 4.73
CA SER A 84 -2.46 13.83 4.59
C SER A 84 -3.01 13.98 3.18
N GLY A 85 -3.74 15.07 2.94
CA GLY A 85 -4.68 15.19 1.83
C GLY A 85 -6.04 14.59 2.18
N GLY A 86 -6.93 14.46 1.20
CA GLY A 86 -8.33 14.09 1.44
C GLY A 86 -9.10 15.12 2.27
N ILE A 87 -10.27 14.72 2.77
CA ILE A 87 -11.12 15.57 3.60
C ILE A 87 -10.43 15.80 4.95
N MET A 88 -10.36 17.06 5.39
CA MET A 88 -9.75 17.46 6.68
C MET A 88 -8.28 17.02 6.88
N ASN A 89 -7.54 16.72 5.80
CA ASN A 89 -6.19 16.16 5.85
C ASN A 89 -6.09 14.78 6.54
N TYR A 90 -7.14 13.96 6.45
CA TYR A 90 -7.15 12.62 7.04
C TYR A 90 -6.45 11.56 6.21
N GLY A 91 -5.97 11.90 5.02
CA GLY A 91 -5.26 10.99 4.14
C GLY A 91 -6.17 10.29 3.14
N VAL A 92 -5.56 9.55 2.22
CA VAL A 92 -6.28 8.75 1.22
C VAL A 92 -5.69 7.35 1.09
N LEU A 93 -6.50 6.40 0.63
CA LEU A 93 -6.04 5.18 -0.03
C LEU A 93 -6.16 5.40 -1.54
N PHE A 94 -5.10 5.12 -2.27
CA PHE A 94 -5.05 5.30 -3.72
C PHE A 94 -4.66 4.02 -4.45
N GLU A 95 -5.01 4.00 -5.73
CA GLU A 95 -4.59 3.03 -6.73
C GLU A 95 -3.76 3.77 -7.79
N PHE A 96 -2.69 3.12 -8.24
CA PHE A 96 -1.85 3.58 -9.33
C PHE A 96 -1.67 2.44 -10.33
N ASP A 97 -1.95 2.75 -11.61
CA ASP A 97 -1.80 1.83 -12.71
C ASP A 97 -0.42 2.01 -13.38
N PRO A 98 0.54 1.09 -13.17
CA PRO A 98 1.87 1.22 -13.77
C PRO A 98 1.88 1.11 -15.30
N ALA A 99 0.83 0.53 -15.91
CA ALA A 99 0.75 0.40 -17.36
C ALA A 99 0.35 1.71 -18.05
N THR A 100 -0.41 2.56 -17.37
CA THR A 100 -0.99 3.81 -17.94
C THR A 100 -0.52 5.07 -17.22
N ASN A 101 0.20 4.92 -16.11
CA ASN A 101 0.51 5.98 -15.14
C ASN A 101 -0.75 6.67 -14.56
N ALA A 102 -1.89 5.99 -14.56
CA ALA A 102 -3.13 6.55 -14.02
C ALA A 102 -3.14 6.46 -12.48
N TYR A 103 -3.38 7.59 -11.83
CA TYR A 103 -3.59 7.68 -10.38
C TYR A 103 -5.08 7.87 -10.07
N THR A 104 -5.60 7.13 -9.10
CA THR A 104 -6.99 7.26 -8.65
C THR A 104 -7.08 7.19 -7.13
N VAL A 105 -7.74 8.19 -6.53
CA VAL A 105 -8.15 8.10 -5.11
C VAL A 105 -9.30 7.10 -4.99
N LYS A 106 -9.12 6.08 -4.16
CA LYS A 106 -10.11 5.02 -3.95
C LYS A 106 -10.90 5.22 -2.66
N VAL A 107 -10.24 5.71 -1.61
CA VAL A 107 -10.88 6.02 -0.33
C VAL A 107 -10.41 7.36 0.19
N LEU A 108 -11.38 8.17 0.60
CA LEU A 108 -11.17 9.32 1.47
C LEU A 108 -11.34 8.84 2.91
N PHE A 109 -10.27 8.91 3.69
CA PHE A 109 -10.33 8.56 5.10
C PHE A 109 -11.18 9.57 5.89
N ASP A 110 -11.89 9.08 6.88
CA ASP A 110 -12.79 9.79 7.75
C ASP A 110 -12.65 9.26 9.19
N LYS A 111 -12.71 10.17 10.16
CA LYS A 111 -12.45 9.85 11.57
C LYS A 111 -13.28 8.66 12.11
N THR A 112 -14.52 8.51 11.66
CA THR A 112 -15.52 7.67 12.33
C THR A 112 -15.65 6.29 11.70
N ASN A 113 -15.73 6.20 10.38
CA ASN A 113 -16.10 4.98 9.68
C ASN A 113 -14.89 4.13 9.32
N ASN A 114 -13.78 4.75 8.90
CA ASN A 114 -12.62 4.04 8.34
C ASN A 114 -11.26 4.49 8.92
N GLY A 115 -11.26 5.49 9.80
CA GLY A 115 -10.08 5.97 10.49
C GLY A 115 -9.37 7.11 9.75
N ARG A 116 -8.28 7.63 10.31
CA ARG A 116 -7.53 8.75 9.73
C ARG A 116 -6.03 8.63 9.95
N VAL A 117 -5.26 9.27 9.08
CA VAL A 117 -3.80 9.39 9.17
C VAL A 117 -3.14 8.00 9.18
N PRO A 118 -3.21 7.25 8.06
CA PRO A 118 -2.65 5.91 7.97
C PRO A 118 -1.13 5.91 8.09
N TYR A 119 -0.60 5.35 9.18
CA TYR A 119 0.85 5.18 9.45
C TYR A 119 1.26 3.71 9.28
N SER A 120 0.77 3.09 8.21
CA SER A 120 1.02 1.69 7.85
C SER A 120 1.20 1.57 6.34
N SER A 121 1.81 0.49 5.88
CA SER A 121 1.64 0.03 4.50
C SER A 121 0.40 -0.85 4.38
N LEU A 122 -0.07 -1.07 3.15
CA LEU A 122 -1.05 -2.12 2.86
C LEU A 122 -0.33 -3.46 2.69
N ILE A 123 -1.02 -4.56 3.02
CA ILE A 123 -0.61 -5.93 2.69
C ILE A 123 -1.78 -6.65 2.02
N GLU A 124 -1.52 -7.30 0.88
CA GLU A 124 -2.50 -8.21 0.28
C GLU A 124 -2.39 -9.59 0.94
N THR A 125 -3.53 -10.16 1.35
CA THR A 125 -3.59 -11.51 1.91
C THR A 125 -4.24 -12.49 0.95
N ALA A 126 -4.16 -13.80 1.26
CA ALA A 126 -4.60 -14.88 0.39
C ALA A 126 -6.09 -14.87 0.02
N ASP A 127 -6.92 -14.12 0.74
CA ASP A 127 -8.33 -13.89 0.42
C ASP A 127 -8.55 -12.75 -0.59
N GLY A 128 -7.48 -12.13 -1.09
CA GLY A 128 -7.49 -11.14 -2.18
C GLY A 128 -7.80 -9.71 -1.73
N LYS A 129 -7.84 -9.44 -0.43
CA LYS A 129 -8.06 -8.08 0.10
C LYS A 129 -6.76 -7.44 0.55
N LEU A 130 -6.76 -6.11 0.56
CA LEU A 130 -5.70 -5.31 1.13
C LEU A 130 -6.03 -4.96 2.58
N TYR A 131 -5.12 -5.22 3.50
CA TYR A 131 -5.26 -4.90 4.91
C TYR A 131 -4.33 -3.78 5.31
N GLY A 132 -4.80 -2.92 6.21
CA GLY A 132 -4.04 -1.79 6.70
C GLY A 132 -4.54 -1.28 8.03
N MET A 133 -3.82 -0.29 8.56
CA MET A 133 -4.14 0.36 9.83
C MET A 133 -4.14 1.87 9.69
N THR A 134 -4.99 2.53 10.47
CA THR A 134 -4.95 3.99 10.65
C THR A 134 -4.50 4.34 12.05
N ARG A 135 -3.62 5.34 12.18
CA ARG A 135 -3.07 5.73 13.50
C ARG A 135 -4.13 6.30 14.42
N PHE A 136 -5.14 6.93 13.86
CA PHE A 136 -6.24 7.54 14.62
C PHE A 136 -7.60 7.17 14.02
N GLY A 137 -8.67 7.59 14.69
CA GLY A 137 -10.06 7.26 14.36
C GLY A 137 -10.64 6.13 15.21
N GLY A 138 -11.86 5.72 14.88
CA GLY A 138 -12.70 4.89 15.76
C GLY A 138 -13.37 5.74 16.86
N THR A 139 -14.12 5.09 17.75
CA THR A 139 -14.91 5.77 18.80
C THR A 139 -14.05 6.70 19.67
N ASN A 140 -12.86 6.25 20.05
CA ASN A 140 -11.96 6.95 20.97
C ASN A 140 -10.68 7.51 20.31
N ASP A 141 -10.62 7.54 18.98
CA ASP A 141 -9.48 8.04 18.20
C ASP A 141 -8.17 7.24 18.39
N HIS A 142 -8.24 5.99 18.86
CA HIS A 142 -7.09 5.10 19.07
C HIS A 142 -6.61 4.37 17.81
N GLY A 143 -7.31 4.51 16.68
CA GLY A 143 -6.96 3.87 15.41
C GLY A 143 -7.79 2.63 15.11
N VAL A 144 -7.71 2.16 13.87
CA VAL A 144 -8.48 0.99 13.40
C VAL A 144 -7.63 0.06 12.53
N ILE A 145 -8.03 -1.21 12.47
CA ILE A 145 -7.63 -2.15 11.41
C ILE A 145 -8.77 -2.20 10.39
N PHE A 146 -8.43 -2.13 9.10
CA PHE A 146 -9.40 -2.21 8.00
C PHE A 146 -8.94 -3.18 6.91
N SER A 147 -9.91 -3.63 6.10
CA SER A 147 -9.65 -4.27 4.80
C SER A 147 -10.22 -3.43 3.67
N TYR A 148 -9.65 -3.57 2.48
CA TYR A 148 -10.08 -2.94 1.24
C TYR A 148 -10.15 -3.97 0.11
N GLU A 149 -11.29 -4.01 -0.56
CA GLU A 149 -11.54 -4.92 -1.68
C GLU A 149 -11.26 -4.25 -3.02
N THR A 150 -10.23 -4.70 -3.73
CA THR A 150 -9.77 -4.07 -4.97
C THR A 150 -10.81 -4.14 -6.10
N GLY A 151 -11.60 -5.22 -6.14
CA GLY A 151 -12.64 -5.41 -7.16
C GLY A 151 -13.90 -4.58 -6.94
N SER A 152 -14.44 -4.56 -5.71
CA SER A 152 -15.68 -3.84 -5.38
C SER A 152 -15.45 -2.38 -4.93
N GLY A 153 -14.22 -2.05 -4.54
CA GLY A 153 -13.86 -0.75 -3.99
C GLY A 153 -14.34 -0.51 -2.56
N VAL A 154 -14.78 -1.55 -1.85
CA VAL A 154 -15.34 -1.44 -0.49
C VAL A 154 -14.22 -1.48 0.55
N LEU A 155 -14.15 -0.45 1.40
CA LEU A 155 -13.37 -0.48 2.64
C LEU A 155 -14.28 -0.93 3.80
N THR A 156 -13.81 -1.88 4.60
CA THR A 156 -14.47 -2.35 5.82
C THR A 156 -13.57 -2.15 7.02
N LYS A 157 -14.08 -1.47 8.06
CA LYS A 157 -13.44 -1.39 9.37
C LYS A 157 -13.66 -2.71 10.10
N LEU A 158 -12.58 -3.36 10.51
CA LEU A 158 -12.60 -4.71 11.08
C LEU A 158 -12.39 -4.72 12.59
N PHE A 159 -11.61 -3.77 13.10
CA PHE A 159 -11.29 -3.68 14.52
C PHE A 159 -11.04 -2.23 14.92
N GLU A 160 -11.47 -1.87 16.13
CA GLU A 160 -11.15 -0.57 16.75
C GLU A 160 -10.31 -0.79 17.99
N PHE A 161 -9.21 -0.06 18.08
CA PHE A 161 -8.40 -0.03 19.29
C PHE A 161 -9.11 0.75 20.41
N ASP A 162 -8.91 0.36 21.66
CA ASP A 162 -9.60 0.93 22.83
C ASP A 162 -8.65 1.47 23.91
N GLY A 163 -7.35 1.49 23.66
CA GLY A 163 -6.31 1.87 24.61
C GLY A 163 -5.86 0.72 25.51
N THR A 164 -6.75 -0.20 25.89
CA THR A 164 -6.36 -1.41 26.68
C THR A 164 -5.79 -2.51 25.79
N ASN A 165 -6.26 -2.59 24.55
CA ASN A 165 -5.82 -3.50 23.51
C ASN A 165 -4.79 -2.87 22.55
N GLY A 166 -4.27 -1.68 22.90
CA GLY A 166 -3.37 -0.87 22.08
C GLY A 166 -3.98 0.47 21.68
N SER A 167 -3.16 1.39 21.19
CA SER A 167 -3.55 2.71 20.69
C SER A 167 -2.48 3.26 19.75
N ARG A 168 -2.89 4.00 18.72
CA ARG A 168 -2.00 4.56 17.70
C ARG A 168 -1.16 3.47 17.03
N PRO A 169 -1.81 2.54 16.32
CA PRO A 169 -1.09 1.53 15.54
C PRO A 169 -0.12 2.21 14.57
N SER A 170 1.08 1.66 14.49
CA SER A 170 2.18 2.18 13.67
C SER A 170 2.97 1.02 13.07
N GLY A 171 3.68 1.31 11.98
CA GLY A 171 4.36 0.28 11.22
C GLY A 171 3.40 -0.54 10.35
N SER A 172 3.94 -1.55 9.66
CA SER A 172 3.17 -2.39 8.74
C SER A 172 2.79 -3.70 9.39
N LEU A 173 1.60 -4.22 9.07
CA LEU A 173 1.23 -5.59 9.40
C LEU A 173 2.17 -6.58 8.70
N VAL A 174 2.52 -7.65 9.39
CA VAL A 174 3.29 -8.76 8.84
C VAL A 174 2.44 -10.02 8.86
N GLN A 175 2.20 -10.62 7.70
CA GLN A 175 1.52 -11.90 7.62
C GLN A 175 2.50 -13.05 7.88
N ALA A 176 2.15 -13.94 8.82
CA ALA A 176 2.91 -15.15 9.10
C ALA A 176 2.39 -16.33 8.27
N ALA A 177 3.17 -17.42 8.23
CA ALA A 177 2.83 -18.64 7.47
C ALA A 177 1.53 -19.32 7.93
N ASN A 178 1.04 -19.01 9.13
CA ASN A 178 -0.25 -19.48 9.64
C ASN A 178 -1.45 -18.66 9.11
N GLY A 179 -1.22 -17.69 8.21
CA GLY A 179 -2.24 -16.83 7.63
C GLY A 179 -2.62 -15.63 8.48
N LYS A 180 -2.16 -15.55 9.74
CA LYS A 180 -2.45 -14.45 10.66
C LYS A 180 -1.51 -13.28 10.46
N MET A 181 -1.97 -12.09 10.82
CA MET A 181 -1.20 -10.86 10.75
C MET A 181 -0.78 -10.41 12.13
N TYR A 182 0.43 -9.87 12.23
CA TYR A 182 0.99 -9.33 13.45
C TYR A 182 1.32 -7.85 13.26
N GLY A 183 1.05 -7.05 14.28
CA GLY A 183 1.28 -5.61 14.26
C GLY A 183 1.58 -5.05 15.63
N LEU A 184 1.94 -3.78 15.64
CA LEU A 184 2.37 -3.05 16.83
C LEU A 184 1.52 -1.79 17.01
N THR A 185 1.47 -1.30 18.25
CA THR A 185 0.93 0.01 18.57
C THR A 185 1.96 0.85 19.32
N ASP A 186 2.01 2.16 19.07
CA ASP A 186 2.92 3.08 19.77
C ASP A 186 2.51 3.25 21.25
N GLU A 187 1.21 3.21 21.52
CA GLU A 187 0.62 3.54 22.83
C GLU A 187 -0.40 2.47 23.25
N GLY A 188 -0.96 2.65 24.45
CA GLY A 188 -1.92 1.71 25.05
C GLY A 188 -1.26 0.52 25.73
N GLY A 189 -2.09 -0.43 26.15
CA GLY A 189 -1.67 -1.51 27.03
C GLY A 189 -1.54 -1.06 28.49
N ILE A 190 -1.03 -1.95 29.35
CA ILE A 190 -0.96 -1.73 30.80
C ILE A 190 -0.13 -0.50 31.17
N SER A 191 1.02 -0.32 30.52
CA SER A 191 1.97 0.75 30.82
C SER A 191 1.90 1.93 29.85
N ASN A 192 0.96 1.90 28.90
CA ASN A 192 0.86 2.87 27.79
C ASN A 192 2.12 2.92 26.88
N LEU A 193 2.84 1.80 26.77
CA LEU A 193 4.07 1.67 25.96
C LEU A 193 3.85 0.87 24.66
N GLY A 194 2.59 0.56 24.34
CA GLY A 194 2.22 -0.20 23.16
C GLY A 194 1.96 -1.67 23.42
N VAL A 195 1.47 -2.35 22.38
CA VAL A 195 1.24 -3.79 22.41
C VAL A 195 1.74 -4.46 21.13
N LEU A 196 2.12 -5.73 21.23
CA LEU A 196 2.15 -6.65 20.09
C LEU A 196 0.81 -7.37 20.02
N PHE A 197 0.20 -7.36 18.85
CA PHE A 197 -1.06 -8.06 18.61
C PHE A 197 -0.99 -9.02 17.42
N GLU A 198 -1.93 -9.96 17.42
CA GLU A 198 -2.24 -10.88 16.36
C GLU A 198 -3.66 -10.59 15.87
N PHE A 199 -3.87 -10.57 14.56
CA PHE A 199 -5.16 -10.43 13.93
C PHE A 199 -5.38 -11.57 12.93
N ASP A 200 -6.47 -12.29 13.11
CA ASP A 200 -6.90 -13.36 12.20
C ASP A 200 -7.89 -12.80 11.17
N PRO A 201 -7.48 -12.62 9.89
CA PRO A 201 -8.37 -12.06 8.88
C PRO A 201 -9.53 -12.98 8.51
N ALA A 202 -9.41 -14.30 8.72
CA ALA A 202 -10.46 -15.26 8.36
C ALA A 202 -11.65 -15.21 9.32
N THR A 203 -11.38 -14.95 10.61
CA THR A 203 -12.41 -14.87 11.66
C THR A 203 -12.61 -13.47 12.22
N THR A 204 -11.89 -12.47 11.69
CA THR A 204 -11.85 -11.09 12.21
C THR A 204 -11.52 -11.00 13.70
N THR A 205 -10.71 -11.94 14.19
CA THR A 205 -10.40 -12.07 15.62
C THR A 205 -9.11 -11.34 15.96
N PHE A 206 -9.17 -10.42 16.92
CA PHE A 206 -8.01 -9.76 17.49
C PHE A 206 -7.53 -10.47 18.76
N THR A 207 -6.22 -10.57 18.96
CA THR A 207 -5.63 -11.08 20.20
C THR A 207 -4.41 -10.25 20.57
N LYS A 208 -4.46 -9.58 21.73
CA LYS A 208 -3.28 -8.98 22.33
C LYS A 208 -2.31 -10.09 22.75
N LYS A 209 -1.09 -10.07 22.25
CA LYS A 209 -0.07 -11.09 22.54
C LYS A 209 0.83 -10.68 23.70
N LEU A 210 1.11 -9.38 23.80
CA LEU A 210 2.05 -8.83 24.77
C LEU A 210 1.76 -7.35 25.00
N ASP A 211 1.84 -6.91 26.25
CA ASP A 211 1.97 -5.50 26.63
C ASP A 211 3.46 -5.15 26.72
N PHE A 212 3.89 -4.06 26.09
CA PHE A 212 5.23 -3.55 26.27
C PHE A 212 5.39 -2.91 27.65
N ASP A 213 6.53 -3.15 28.30
CA ASP A 213 6.84 -2.71 29.67
C ASP A 213 8.17 -1.94 29.79
N GLY A 214 8.87 -1.74 28.67
CA GLY A 214 10.18 -1.10 28.60
C GLY A 214 11.30 -1.99 29.15
N ALA A 215 11.17 -2.42 30.39
CA ALA A 215 12.23 -3.09 31.15
C ALA A 215 12.57 -4.51 30.67
N ASN A 216 11.56 -5.31 30.29
CA ASN A 216 11.74 -6.73 29.98
C ASN A 216 11.47 -7.06 28.51
N ASN A 217 10.62 -6.28 27.84
CA ASN A 217 10.19 -6.60 26.48
C ASN A 217 10.18 -5.41 25.52
N GLY A 218 10.77 -4.28 25.92
CA GLY A 218 10.93 -3.08 25.10
C GLY A 218 9.73 -2.13 25.15
N GLU A 219 9.84 -1.05 24.37
CA GLU A 219 8.81 -0.05 24.12
C GLU A 219 8.89 0.36 22.65
N HIS A 220 7.86 1.02 22.12
CA HIS A 220 7.79 1.48 20.73
C HIS A 220 8.01 2.99 20.59
#